data_AF-A0A1X2GFG2-F1
#
_entry.id   AF-A0A1X2GFG2-F1
#
_cell.length_a   1.000
_cell.length_b   1.000
_cell.length_c   1.000
_cell.angle_alpha   90.00
_cell.angle_beta   90.00
_cell.angle_gamma   90.00
#
_symmetry.space_group_name_H-M   'P 1'
#
loop_
_entity.id
_entity.type
_entity.pdbx_description
1 polymer ?
#
loop_
_entity_poly.entity_id
_entity_poly.type
_entity_poly.pdbx_seq_one_letter_code
_entity_poly.pdbx_strand_id
1 'polypeptide(L)'
;MFQFQWAAYVVGKYVVSPGGVVQLYKASLKYSSEEIKRALTLFTDETHFPIHVHCSHGKDRTGMVVALVLAICGVPEEQIVLDYAKSEAGLAPVHDALAKDIQRSGLSDEFMHTPPQNMRDLFNYLKKQYGSIPEYLESIGFDTKAQEKVRSILCASLPKA
;
A
#
# COMPACT_ATOMS: atom_id res chain seq x y z
N MET A 1 -23.67 4.81 16.19
CA MET A 1 -22.97 5.52 15.09
C MET A 1 -22.07 6.66 15.61
N PHE A 2 -22.52 7.50 16.56
CA PHE A 2 -21.73 8.63 17.11
C PHE A 2 -20.42 8.26 17.85
N GLN A 3 -20.40 7.21 18.67
CA GLN A 3 -19.17 6.83 19.42
C GLN A 3 -18.01 6.37 18.52
N PHE A 4 -18.31 5.69 17.41
CA PHE A 4 -17.29 5.14 16.52
C PHE A 4 -16.58 6.23 15.71
N GLN A 5 -17.32 7.26 15.28
CA GLN A 5 -16.74 8.42 14.59
C GLN A 5 -15.86 9.27 15.51
N TRP A 6 -16.25 9.42 16.78
CA TRP A 6 -15.42 10.13 17.75
C TRP A 6 -14.11 9.38 18.05
N ALA A 7 -14.16 8.06 18.23
CA ALA A 7 -12.95 7.27 18.44
C ALA A 7 -12.00 7.35 17.24
N ALA A 8 -12.52 7.22 16.02
CA ALA A 8 -11.73 7.37 14.80
C ALA A 8 -11.08 8.76 14.71
N TYR A 9 -11.83 9.82 15.01
CA TYR A 9 -11.31 11.19 15.04
C TYR A 9 -10.19 11.38 16.06
N VAL A 10 -10.36 10.90 17.30
CA VAL A 10 -9.35 11.01 18.35
C VAL A 10 -8.07 10.27 17.97
N VAL A 11 -8.19 9.03 17.48
CA VAL A 11 -7.04 8.25 17.02
C VAL A 11 -6.37 8.93 15.82
N GLY A 12 -7.14 9.37 14.83
CA GLY A 12 -6.61 10.07 13.66
C GLY A 12 -5.85 11.34 14.03
N LYS A 13 -6.40 12.14 14.95
CA LYS A 13 -5.83 13.43 15.35
C LYS A 13 -4.62 13.32 16.25
N TYR A 14 -4.68 12.44 17.25
CA TYR A 14 -3.68 12.41 18.32
C TYR A 14 -2.66 11.28 18.18
N VAL A 15 -2.89 10.31 17.29
CA VAL A 15 -1.98 9.17 17.09
C VAL A 15 -1.47 9.12 15.66
N VAL A 16 -2.38 9.13 14.67
CA VAL A 16 -2.00 8.93 13.27
C VAL A 16 -1.37 10.18 12.66
N SER A 17 -2.02 11.34 12.79
CA SER A 17 -1.54 12.60 12.22
C SER A 17 -0.15 13.02 12.71
N PRO A 18 0.20 12.91 14.01
CA PRO A 18 1.54 13.27 14.47
C PRO A 18 2.65 12.38 13.90
N GLY A 19 2.32 11.15 13.47
CA GLY A 19 3.28 10.25 12.83
C GLY A 19 3.42 10.48 11.31
N GLY A 20 2.43 11.10 10.68
CA GLY A 20 2.38 11.29 9.23
C GLY A 20 2.12 9.98 8.46
N VAL A 21 2.09 10.09 7.13
CA VAL A 21 1.71 8.98 6.24
C VAL A 21 2.73 7.85 6.28
N VAL A 22 4.03 8.19 6.29
CA VAL A 22 5.11 7.20 6.28
C VAL A 22 5.10 6.34 7.55
N GLN A 23 4.81 6.92 8.72
CA GLN A 23 4.71 6.14 9.96
C GLN A 23 3.51 5.20 9.92
N LEU A 24 2.39 5.62 9.32
CA LEU A 24 1.25 4.74 9.08
C LEU A 24 1.64 3.54 8.19
N TYR A 25 2.45 3.75 7.15
CA TYR A 25 2.90 2.65 6.29
C TYR A 25 3.79 1.67 7.05
N LYS A 26 4.75 2.17 7.83
CA LYS A 26 5.61 1.34 8.69
C LYS A 26 4.80 0.51 9.69
N ALA A 27 3.82 1.16 10.34
CA ALA A 27 2.91 0.48 11.26
C ALA A 27 2.09 -0.59 10.54
N SER A 28 1.58 -0.30 9.34
CA SER A 28 0.80 -1.25 8.55
C SER A 28 1.63 -2.48 8.15
N LEU A 29 2.88 -2.30 7.70
CA LEU A 29 3.78 -3.43 7.39
C LEU A 29 4.02 -4.35 8.59
N LYS A 30 4.12 -3.75 9.79
CA LYS A 30 4.46 -4.47 11.02
C LYS A 30 3.26 -5.12 11.70
N TYR A 31 2.12 -4.41 11.75
CA TYR A 31 0.96 -4.79 12.55
C TYR A 31 -0.20 -5.31 11.72
N SER A 32 -0.13 -5.24 10.39
CA SER A 32 -1.12 -5.79 9.46
C SER A 32 -0.50 -6.81 8.51
N SER A 33 0.53 -7.54 8.97
CA SER A 33 1.27 -8.52 8.17
C SER A 33 0.38 -9.64 7.65
N GLU A 34 -0.56 -10.13 8.47
CA GLU A 34 -1.49 -11.19 8.08
C GLU A 34 -2.48 -10.72 7.01
N GLU A 35 -2.96 -9.47 7.10
CA GLU A 35 -3.84 -8.87 6.10
C GLU A 35 -3.10 -8.63 4.78
N ILE A 36 -1.85 -8.16 4.84
CA ILE A 36 -0.99 -7.99 3.66
C ILE A 36 -0.75 -9.34 3.00
N LYS A 37 -0.33 -10.36 3.77
CA LYS A 37 -0.16 -11.72 3.28
C LYS A 37 -1.43 -12.24 2.63
N ARG A 38 -2.59 -12.09 3.29
CA ARG A 38 -3.88 -12.53 2.76
C ARG A 38 -4.22 -11.86 1.44
N ALA A 39 -3.96 -10.56 1.31
CA ALA A 39 -4.15 -9.83 0.05
C ALA A 39 -3.24 -10.37 -1.06
N LEU A 40 -1.95 -10.61 -0.76
CA LEU A 40 -0.98 -11.14 -1.72
C LEU A 40 -1.30 -12.58 -2.15
N THR A 41 -1.82 -13.41 -1.25
CA THR A 41 -2.25 -14.79 -1.56
C THR A 41 -3.34 -14.84 -2.63
N LEU A 42 -4.16 -13.79 -2.79
CA LEU A 42 -5.15 -13.77 -3.87
C LEU A 42 -4.51 -13.83 -5.27
N PHE A 43 -3.28 -13.33 -5.41
CA PHE A 43 -2.55 -13.31 -6.68
C PHE A 43 -1.88 -14.65 -7.02
N THR A 44 -1.96 -15.67 -6.16
CA THR A 44 -1.30 -16.97 -6.39
C THR A 44 -2.19 -17.99 -7.13
N ASP A 45 -3.43 -17.63 -7.42
CA ASP A 45 -4.40 -18.48 -8.12
C ASP A 45 -5.01 -17.73 -9.31
N GLU A 46 -4.85 -18.30 -10.51
CA GLU A 46 -5.34 -17.73 -11.77
C GLU A 46 -6.87 -17.61 -11.79
N THR A 47 -7.59 -18.44 -11.02
CA THR A 47 -9.06 -18.42 -10.95
C THR A 47 -9.61 -17.18 -10.25
N HIS A 48 -8.78 -16.43 -9.52
CA HIS A 48 -9.17 -15.16 -8.90
C HIS A 48 -9.17 -13.96 -9.86
N PHE A 49 -8.64 -14.11 -11.08
CA PHE A 49 -8.50 -12.99 -12.02
C PHE A 49 -9.78 -12.76 -12.83
N PRO A 50 -10.12 -11.49 -13.15
CA PRO A 50 -9.35 -10.27 -12.88
C PRO A 50 -9.47 -9.77 -11.41
N ILE A 51 -8.36 -9.28 -10.85
CA ILE A 51 -8.31 -8.73 -9.48
C ILE A 51 -8.37 -7.20 -9.52
N HIS A 52 -9.27 -6.62 -8.72
CA HIS A 52 -9.34 -5.17 -8.47
C HIS A 52 -8.97 -4.88 -7.01
N VAL A 53 -7.85 -4.18 -6.81
CA VAL A 53 -7.36 -3.78 -5.47
C VAL A 53 -7.86 -2.36 -5.16
N HIS A 54 -8.60 -2.20 -4.06
CA HIS A 54 -9.06 -0.89 -3.62
C HIS A 54 -8.99 -0.75 -2.09
N CYS A 55 -9.07 0.50 -1.63
CA CYS A 55 -9.28 0.84 -0.22
C CYS A 55 -10.38 1.91 -0.14
N SER A 56 -10.25 2.89 0.77
CA SER A 56 -11.21 4.00 0.87
C SER A 56 -11.05 5.02 -0.25
N HIS A 57 -9.80 5.40 -0.55
CA HIS A 57 -9.47 6.40 -1.58
C HIS A 57 -8.48 5.87 -2.62
N GLY A 58 -8.20 4.57 -2.62
CA GLY A 58 -7.34 3.93 -3.63
C GLY A 58 -5.85 4.28 -3.59
N LYS A 59 -5.36 4.98 -2.56
CA LYS A 59 -3.97 5.49 -2.53
C LYS A 59 -3.01 4.73 -1.60
N ASP A 60 -3.32 4.65 -0.29
CA ASP A 60 -2.35 4.23 0.72
C ASP A 60 -2.22 2.70 0.79
N ARG A 61 -3.22 2.02 1.36
CA ARG A 61 -3.24 0.55 1.49
C ARG A 61 -3.24 -0.13 0.12
N THR A 62 -3.94 0.46 -0.84
CA THR A 62 -3.90 0.04 -2.25
C THR A 62 -2.48 0.16 -2.80
N GLY A 63 -1.85 1.33 -2.66
CA GLY A 63 -0.49 1.57 -3.14
C GLY A 63 0.53 0.64 -2.49
N MET A 64 0.40 0.34 -1.20
CA MET A 64 1.27 -0.63 -0.52
C MET A 64 1.15 -2.05 -1.11
N VAL A 65 -0.07 -2.57 -1.27
CA VAL A 65 -0.28 -3.91 -1.84
C VAL A 65 0.20 -3.96 -3.29
N VAL A 66 -0.16 -2.96 -4.11
CA VAL A 66 0.26 -2.87 -5.51
C VAL A 66 1.79 -2.76 -5.61
N ALA A 67 2.43 -1.97 -4.77
CA ALA A 67 3.88 -1.84 -4.75
C ALA A 67 4.59 -3.16 -4.43
N LEU A 68 4.08 -3.94 -3.47
CA LEU A 68 4.62 -5.26 -3.15
C LEU A 68 4.44 -6.25 -4.32
N VAL A 69 3.29 -6.24 -4.99
CA VAL A 69 3.04 -7.08 -6.18
C VAL A 69 3.98 -6.72 -7.33
N LEU A 70 4.14 -5.42 -7.63
CA LEU A 70 5.05 -4.95 -8.68
C LEU A 70 6.51 -5.29 -8.35
N ALA A 71 6.91 -5.20 -7.08
CA ALA A 71 8.23 -5.60 -6.62
C ALA A 71 8.47 -7.12 -6.78
N ILE A 72 7.48 -7.97 -6.47
CA ILE A 72 7.55 -9.42 -6.75
C ILE A 72 7.76 -9.68 -8.25
N CYS A 73 7.10 -8.89 -9.11
CA CYS A 73 7.22 -8.97 -10.56
C CYS A 73 8.56 -8.41 -11.10
N GLY A 74 9.44 -7.87 -10.23
CA GLY A 74 10.74 -7.34 -10.63
C GLY A 74 10.68 -5.95 -11.28
N VAL A 75 9.59 -5.22 -11.11
CA VAL A 75 9.48 -3.84 -11.63
C VAL A 75 10.49 -2.94 -10.89
N PRO A 76 11.24 -2.08 -11.60
CA PRO A 76 12.19 -1.17 -10.96
C PRO A 76 11.52 -0.26 -9.93
N GLU A 77 12.16 -0.08 -8.78
CA GLU A 77 11.63 0.69 -7.64
C GLU A 77 11.10 2.07 -8.04
N GLU A 78 11.85 2.83 -8.83
CA GLU A 78 11.41 4.16 -9.27
C GLU A 78 10.18 4.12 -10.18
N GLN A 79 9.95 3.05 -10.94
CA GLN A 79 8.71 2.91 -11.71
C GLN A 79 7.51 2.68 -10.80
N ILE A 80 7.70 1.94 -9.70
CA ILE A 80 6.66 1.73 -8.68
C ILE A 80 6.35 3.05 -7.95
N VAL A 81 7.39 3.83 -7.61
CA VAL A 81 7.24 5.16 -7.01
C VAL A 81 6.46 6.10 -7.92
N LEU A 82 6.79 6.13 -9.21
CA LEU A 82 6.08 6.95 -10.19
C LEU A 82 4.64 6.49 -10.39
N ASP A 83 4.38 5.19 -10.36
CA ASP A 83 3.03 4.65 -10.48
C ASP A 83 2.15 5.06 -9.29
N TYR A 84 2.67 4.91 -8.06
CA TYR A 84 2.00 5.38 -6.84
C TYR A 84 1.63 6.87 -6.94
N ALA A 85 2.56 7.71 -7.40
CA ALA A 85 2.37 9.16 -7.47
C ALA A 85 1.30 9.60 -8.48
N LYS A 86 0.91 8.75 -9.46
CA LYS A 86 -0.20 9.05 -10.36
C LYS A 86 -1.54 9.17 -9.63
N SER A 87 -1.64 8.59 -8.43
CA SER A 87 -2.83 8.68 -7.58
C SER A 87 -3.25 10.13 -7.31
N GLU A 88 -2.31 11.07 -7.24
CA GLU A 88 -2.58 12.49 -6.99
C GLU A 88 -3.56 13.05 -8.04
N ALA A 89 -3.24 12.86 -9.32
CA ALA A 89 -4.06 13.32 -10.42
C ALA A 89 -5.40 12.58 -10.48
N GLY A 90 -5.41 11.29 -10.14
CA GLY A 90 -6.63 10.47 -10.06
C GLY A 90 -7.60 10.92 -8.95
N LEU A 91 -7.08 11.56 -7.90
CA LEU A 91 -7.88 12.06 -6.78
C LEU A 91 -8.40 13.48 -6.98
N ALA A 92 -7.86 14.24 -7.93
CA ALA A 92 -8.28 15.62 -8.19
C ALA A 92 -9.81 15.77 -8.41
N PRO A 93 -10.51 14.88 -9.15
CA PRO A 93 -11.97 14.99 -9.34
C PRO A 93 -12.80 14.80 -8.06
N VAL A 94 -12.22 14.18 -7.04
CA VAL A 94 -12.89 13.87 -5.76
C VAL A 94 -12.25 14.58 -4.57
N HIS A 95 -11.41 15.59 -4.83
CA HIS A 95 -10.62 16.30 -3.82
C HIS A 95 -11.47 16.79 -2.64
N ASP A 96 -12.60 17.44 -2.90
CA ASP A 96 -13.45 18.00 -1.83
C ASP A 96 -14.10 16.92 -0.96
N ALA A 97 -14.43 15.77 -1.54
CA ALA A 97 -14.95 14.63 -0.80
C ALA A 97 -13.86 14.00 0.06
N LEU A 98 -12.66 13.83 -0.51
CA LEU A 98 -11.46 13.36 0.19
C LEU A 98 -11.14 14.26 1.38
N ALA A 99 -11.08 15.59 1.17
CA ALA A 99 -10.78 16.56 2.23
C ALA A 99 -11.76 16.45 3.40
N LYS A 100 -13.06 16.32 3.11
CA LYS A 100 -14.09 16.12 4.15
C LYS A 100 -13.90 14.82 4.91
N ASP A 101 -13.55 13.72 4.22
CA ASP A 101 -13.30 12.43 4.86
C ASP A 101 -12.07 12.44 5.77
N ILE A 102 -10.98 13.07 5.30
CA ILE A 102 -9.73 13.25 6.06
C ILE A 102 -10.01 14.08 7.32
N GLN A 103 -10.66 15.23 7.18
CA GLN A 103 -11.03 16.09 8.31
C GLN A 103 -11.96 15.38 9.31
N ARG A 104 -12.96 14.64 8.81
CA ARG A 104 -13.88 13.87 9.67
C ARG A 104 -13.17 12.76 10.44
N SER A 105 -12.10 12.22 9.88
CA SER A 105 -11.26 11.20 10.53
C SER A 105 -10.20 11.81 11.45
N GLY A 106 -10.11 13.13 11.55
CA GLY A 106 -9.10 13.83 12.35
C GLY A 106 -7.69 13.73 11.76
N LEU A 107 -7.57 13.33 10.50
CA LEU A 107 -6.29 13.22 9.81
C LEU A 107 -5.81 14.60 9.33
N SER A 108 -4.50 14.82 9.29
CA SER A 108 -3.90 16.04 8.74
C SER A 108 -4.00 16.09 7.21
N ASP A 109 -3.82 17.29 6.65
CA ASP A 109 -3.88 17.53 5.20
C ASP A 109 -2.85 16.72 4.41
N GLU A 110 -1.74 16.33 5.01
CA GLU A 110 -0.75 15.42 4.40
C GLU A 110 -1.39 14.12 3.90
N PHE A 111 -2.43 13.63 4.58
CA PHE A 111 -3.15 12.42 4.19
C PHE A 111 -4.04 12.61 2.95
N MET A 112 -4.15 13.80 2.39
CA MET A 112 -4.82 14.02 1.10
C MET A 112 -3.90 13.74 -0.09
N HIS A 113 -2.58 13.75 0.13
CA HIS A 113 -1.59 13.72 -0.94
C HIS A 113 -0.89 12.37 -1.07
N THR A 114 -0.21 12.22 -2.21
CA THR A 114 0.54 11.01 -2.62
C THR A 114 1.93 11.37 -3.16
N PRO A 115 2.74 12.15 -2.43
CA PRO A 115 4.07 12.52 -2.90
C PRO A 115 4.93 11.26 -3.12
N PRO A 116 5.71 11.18 -4.22
CA PRO A 116 6.64 10.08 -4.49
C PRO A 116 7.49 9.67 -3.28
N GLN A 117 7.85 10.65 -2.44
CA GLN A 117 8.67 10.44 -1.25
C GLN A 117 8.06 9.46 -0.26
N ASN A 118 6.73 9.41 -0.12
CA ASN A 118 6.07 8.46 0.78
C ASN A 118 6.40 7.00 0.42
N MET A 119 6.40 6.69 -0.88
CA MET A 119 6.74 5.36 -1.38
C MET A 119 8.25 5.09 -1.29
N ARG A 120 9.10 6.08 -1.58
CA ARG A 120 10.56 5.93 -1.38
C ARG A 120 10.91 5.66 0.07
N ASP A 121 10.29 6.36 1.01
CA ASP A 121 10.53 6.18 2.44
C ASP A 121 10.04 4.81 2.94
N LEU A 122 8.98 4.29 2.33
CA LEU A 122 8.54 2.91 2.58
C LEU A 122 9.60 1.89 2.13
N PHE A 123 10.13 2.03 0.92
CA PHE A 123 11.16 1.13 0.41
C PHE A 123 12.47 1.24 1.20
N ASN A 124 12.88 2.46 1.55
CA ASN A 124 14.03 2.68 2.41
C ASN A 124 13.84 2.01 3.78
N TYR A 125 12.64 2.07 4.35
CA TYR A 125 12.32 1.37 5.58
C TYR A 125 12.40 -0.15 5.42
N LEU A 126 11.80 -0.71 4.36
CA LEU A 126 11.83 -2.15 4.07
C LEU A 126 13.27 -2.66 3.94
N LYS A 127 14.12 -1.97 3.16
CA LYS A 127 15.55 -2.29 3.03
C LYS A 127 16.29 -2.21 4.35
N LYS A 128 16.10 -1.12 5.11
CA LYS A 128 16.80 -0.91 6.39
C LYS A 128 16.41 -1.97 7.43
N GLN A 129 15.15 -2.37 7.45
CA GLN A 129 14.60 -3.17 8.55
C GLN A 129 14.49 -4.67 8.26
N TYR A 130 14.40 -5.04 6.99
CA TYR A 130 14.23 -6.42 6.56
C TYR A 130 15.31 -6.88 5.57
N GLY A 131 16.13 -5.97 5.03
CA GLY A 131 17.13 -6.24 3.99
C GLY A 131 16.61 -5.91 2.59
N SER A 132 15.43 -6.43 2.25
CA SER A 132 14.77 -6.23 0.97
C SER A 132 13.27 -6.57 1.06
N ILE A 133 12.55 -6.36 -0.05
CA ILE A 133 11.13 -6.71 -0.14
C ILE A 133 10.92 -8.24 -0.09
N PRO A 134 11.65 -9.09 -0.85
CA PRO A 134 11.58 -10.54 -0.70
C PRO A 134 11.77 -11.03 0.74
N GLU A 135 12.75 -10.49 1.47
CA GLU A 135 13.00 -10.88 2.86
C GLU A 135 11.89 -10.39 3.81
N TYR A 136 11.30 -9.22 3.57
CA TYR A 136 10.08 -8.81 4.28
C TYR A 136 8.92 -9.78 4.03
N LEU A 137 8.68 -10.17 2.77
CA LEU A 137 7.62 -11.10 2.40
C LEU A 137 7.81 -12.47 3.06
N GLU A 138 9.04 -12.99 3.08
CA GLU A 138 9.37 -14.22 3.81
C GLU A 138 9.10 -14.07 5.31
N SER A 139 9.45 -12.92 5.91
CA SER A 139 9.22 -12.67 7.34
C SER A 139 7.74 -12.67 7.74
N ILE A 140 6.82 -12.36 6.81
CA ILE A 140 5.37 -12.45 7.02
C ILE A 140 4.78 -13.79 6.54
N GLY A 141 5.63 -14.77 6.20
CA GLY A 141 5.22 -16.10 5.75
C GLY A 141 4.65 -16.14 4.34
N PHE A 142 4.99 -15.17 3.49
CA PHE A 142 4.75 -15.20 2.04
C PHE A 142 6.05 -15.62 1.33
N ASP A 143 6.29 -16.93 1.35
CA ASP A 143 7.56 -17.54 0.96
C ASP A 143 7.92 -17.35 -0.52
N THR A 144 9.15 -17.72 -0.88
CA THR A 144 9.65 -17.62 -2.26
C THR A 144 8.77 -18.37 -3.26
N LYS A 145 8.14 -19.49 -2.87
CA LYS A 145 7.25 -20.25 -3.78
C LYS A 145 5.98 -19.46 -4.10
N ALA A 146 5.39 -18.81 -3.10
CA ALA A 146 4.23 -17.94 -3.29
C ALA A 146 4.60 -16.72 -4.16
N GLN A 147 5.77 -16.11 -3.93
CA GLN A 147 6.27 -15.01 -4.76
C GLN A 147 6.48 -15.43 -6.22
N GLU A 148 7.09 -16.59 -6.47
CA GLU A 148 7.30 -17.10 -7.82
C GLU A 148 5.99 -17.44 -8.54
N LYS A 149 4.96 -17.87 -7.79
CA LYS A 149 3.62 -18.12 -8.32
C LYS A 149 2.94 -16.82 -8.78
N VAL A 150 3.04 -15.74 -7.99
CA VAL A 150 2.55 -14.42 -8.42
C VAL A 150 3.29 -13.96 -9.68
N ARG A 151 4.62 -14.07 -9.69
CA ARG A 151 5.45 -13.71 -10.84
C ARG A 151 5.09 -14.52 -12.08
N SER A 152 4.86 -15.82 -11.96
CA SER A 152 4.51 -16.66 -13.12
C SER A 152 3.15 -16.29 -13.69
N ILE A 153 2.15 -15.99 -12.85
CA ILE A 153 0.82 -15.61 -13.30
C ILE A 153 0.83 -14.23 -13.98
N LEU A 154 1.46 -13.23 -13.36
CA LEU A 154 1.43 -11.85 -13.83
C LEU A 154 2.45 -11.55 -14.94
N CYS A 155 3.61 -12.22 -14.95
CA CYS A 155 4.66 -11.96 -15.93
C CYS A 155 4.67 -12.95 -17.11
N ALA A 156 3.93 -14.07 -17.07
CA ALA A 156 3.81 -14.96 -18.23
C ALA A 156 3.15 -14.29 -19.45
N SER A 157 2.51 -13.14 -19.27
CA SER A 157 1.85 -12.35 -20.31
C SER A 157 2.69 -11.19 -20.85
N LEU A 158 3.92 -10.98 -20.36
CA LEU A 158 4.83 -9.99 -20.94
C LEU A 158 5.61 -10.64 -22.11
N PRO A 159 5.59 -10.08 -23.32
CA PRO A 159 6.43 -10.57 -24.41
C PRO A 159 7.89 -10.53 -23.93
N LYS A 160 8.58 -11.66 -24.03
CA LYS A 160 10.03 -11.71 -23.83
C LYS A 160 10.65 -10.72 -24.82
N ALA A 161 11.42 -9.76 -24.30
CA ALA A 161 12.24 -8.87 -25.11
C ALA A 161 13.29 -9.66 -25.92
#